data_AF-A0A8J7GWD9-F1
#
_entry.id   AF-A0A8J7GWD9-F1
#
_cell.length_a   1.000
_cell.length_b   1.000
_cell.length_c   1.000
_cell.angle_alpha   90.00
_cell.angle_beta   90.00
_cell.angle_gamma   90.00
#
_symmetry.space_group_name_H-M   'P 1'
#
loop_
_entity.id
_entity.type
_entity.pdbx_description
1 polymer ?
#
loop_
_entity_poly.entity_id
_entity_poly.type
_entity_poly.pdbx_seq_one_letter_code
_entity_poly.pdbx_strand_id
1 'polypeptide(L)'
;MSKEHQLIAIETNSINGENIQTVNARDLHEFLKVGKDFTTWIKDRISQYEFVENQDYVIVDNLSSPKSGSAKSRQRPMKDYYLSIDMAKELSMVERNEKGKEARQYFIQCEKHIKSLPADPVQMLNDPAAM
;
A
#
# COMPACT_ATOMS: atom_id res chain seq x y z
N MET A 1 -3.51 -25.09 -5.24
CA MET A 1 -3.94 -23.68 -5.34
C MET A 1 -2.90 -22.84 -4.62
N SER A 2 -1.91 -22.37 -5.37
CA SER A 2 -0.80 -21.60 -4.82
C SER A 2 -1.33 -20.23 -4.43
N LYS A 3 -1.28 -19.89 -3.14
CA LYS A 3 -1.44 -18.49 -2.72
C LYS A 3 -0.38 -17.69 -3.47
N GLU A 4 -0.83 -16.85 -4.39
CA GLU A 4 0.05 -15.84 -4.96
C GLU A 4 0.67 -15.08 -3.79
N HIS A 5 2.00 -15.01 -3.77
CA HIS A 5 2.70 -14.36 -2.68
C HIS A 5 2.40 -12.86 -2.79
N GLN A 6 1.39 -12.41 -2.06
CA GLN A 6 1.10 -10.99 -1.92
C GLN A 6 2.23 -10.40 -1.08
N LEU A 7 3.20 -9.74 -1.73
CA LEU A 7 4.38 -9.16 -1.05
C LEU A 7 3.97 -7.99 -0.16
N ILE A 8 3.01 -7.18 -0.63
CA ILE A 8 2.48 -6.01 0.05
C ILE A 8 0.96 -6.02 -0.16
N ALA A 9 0.20 -5.87 0.92
CA ALA A 9 -1.26 -5.84 0.85
C ALA A 9 -1.75 -4.60 0.08
N ILE A 10 -2.67 -4.81 -0.85
CA ILE A 10 -3.38 -3.74 -1.57
C ILE A 10 -4.82 -3.77 -1.12
N GLU A 11 -5.29 -2.63 -0.63
CA GLU A 11 -6.64 -2.44 -0.08
C GLU A 11 -7.34 -1.30 -0.81
N THR A 12 -8.67 -1.32 -0.84
CA THR A 12 -9.45 -0.19 -1.38
C THR A 12 -9.84 0.73 -0.24
N ASN A 13 -9.40 1.99 -0.28
CA ASN A 13 -9.74 3.01 0.69
C ASN A 13 -10.28 4.25 -0.02
N SER A 14 -11.02 5.08 0.71
CA SER A 14 -11.52 6.36 0.18
C SER A 14 -10.49 7.46 0.38
N ILE A 15 -10.00 8.03 -0.71
CA ILE A 15 -9.18 9.26 -0.71
C ILE A 15 -10.02 10.34 -1.40
N ASN A 16 -10.27 11.45 -0.70
CA ASN A 16 -11.12 12.55 -1.19
C ASN A 16 -12.51 12.12 -1.71
N GLY A 17 -13.10 11.07 -1.12
CA GLY A 17 -14.40 10.54 -1.53
C GLY A 17 -14.38 9.55 -2.70
N GLU A 18 -13.20 9.28 -3.29
CA GLU A 18 -13.04 8.29 -4.35
C GLU A 18 -12.45 6.99 -3.80
N ASN A 19 -12.99 5.85 -4.23
CA ASN A 19 -12.44 4.54 -3.88
C ASN A 19 -11.20 4.27 -4.72
N ILE A 20 -10.03 4.35 -4.09
CA ILE A 20 -8.77 4.09 -4.75
C ILE A 20 -8.04 2.90 -4.12
N GLN A 21 -7.19 2.25 -4.91
CA GLN A 21 -6.28 1.25 -4.38
C GLN A 21 -5.17 1.92 -3.59
N THR A 22 -4.92 1.37 -2.41
CA THR A 22 -3.97 1.90 -1.44
C THR A 22 -3.15 0.80 -0.80
N VAL A 23 -2.05 1.21 -0.19
CA VAL A 23 -1.11 0.35 0.52
C VAL A 23 -0.87 0.94 1.91
N ASN A 24 -0.82 0.09 2.93
CA ASN A 24 -0.42 0.51 4.26
C ASN A 24 1.07 0.90 4.26
N ALA A 25 1.38 2.13 4.65
CA ALA A 25 2.75 2.65 4.64
C ALA A 25 3.69 1.88 5.58
N ARG A 26 3.18 1.27 6.66
CA ARG A 26 3.99 0.48 7.60
C ARG A 26 4.42 -0.83 6.98
N ASP A 27 3.50 -1.49 6.28
CA ASP A 27 3.80 -2.73 5.56
C ASP A 27 4.84 -2.46 4.46
N LEU A 28 4.68 -1.36 3.73
CA LEU A 28 5.67 -0.91 2.76
C LEU A 28 7.03 -0.62 3.42
N HIS A 29 7.05 0.13 4.52
CA HIS A 29 8.28 0.46 5.27
C HIS A 29 9.03 -0.79 5.75
N GLU A 30 8.30 -1.74 6.33
CA GLU A 30 8.84 -3.02 6.79
C GLU A 30 9.39 -3.84 5.61
N PHE A 31 8.63 -3.93 4.52
CA PHE A 31 9.04 -4.63 3.32
C PHE A 31 10.32 -4.03 2.70
N LEU A 32 10.40 -2.70 2.63
CA LEU A 32 11.54 -1.95 2.11
C LEU A 32 12.78 -2.05 3.00
N LYS A 33 12.65 -2.58 4.23
CA LYS A 33 13.72 -2.73 5.22
C LYS A 33 14.45 -1.42 5.49
N VAL A 34 13.69 -0.33 5.59
CA VAL A 34 14.25 0.99 5.87
C VAL A 34 14.74 1.05 7.32
N GLY A 35 15.99 1.46 7.53
CA GLY A 35 16.59 1.50 8.86
C GLY A 35 16.11 2.65 9.75
N LYS A 36 15.52 3.70 9.16
CA LYS A 36 14.92 4.82 9.89
C LYS A 36 13.59 4.40 10.50
N ASP A 37 13.24 4.92 11.67
CA ASP A 37 11.94 4.64 12.28
C ASP A 37 10.80 5.12 11.37
N PHE A 38 9.68 4.40 11.36
CA PHE A 38 8.55 4.67 10.47
C PHE A 38 8.06 6.12 10.53
N THR A 39 7.98 6.71 11.73
CA THR A 39 7.37 8.04 11.89
C THR A 39 8.25 9.13 11.29
N THR A 40 9.55 9.06 11.54
CA THR A 40 10.51 9.98 10.92
C THR A 40 10.60 9.73 9.41
N TRP A 41 10.63 8.47 8.99
CA TRP A 41 10.70 8.11 7.58
C TRP A 41 9.52 8.66 6.78
N ILE A 42 8.28 8.39 7.20
CA ILE A 42 7.11 8.78 6.41
C ILE A 42 6.97 10.31 6.33
N LYS A 43 7.24 11.03 7.42
CA LYS A 43 7.20 12.49 7.45
C LYS A 43 8.28 13.11 6.55
N ASP A 44 9.49 12.57 6.61
CA ASP A 44 10.59 13.03 5.75
C ASP A 44 10.25 12.80 4.28
N ARG A 45 9.68 11.64 3.93
CA ARG A 45 9.31 11.34 2.55
C ARG A 45 8.16 12.20 2.05
N ILE A 46 7.12 12.41 2.86
CA ILE A 46 6.03 13.34 2.54
C ILE A 46 6.60 14.74 2.27
N SER A 47 7.46 15.25 3.16
CA SER A 47 8.03 16.59 3.01
C SER A 47 9.01 16.71 1.84
N GLN A 48 9.81 15.69 1.54
CA GLN A 48 10.85 15.74 0.50
C GLN A 48 10.28 15.67 -0.92
N TYR A 49 9.19 14.93 -1.09
CA TYR A 49 8.55 14.68 -2.38
C TYR A 49 7.23 15.43 -2.53
N GLU A 50 6.91 16.28 -1.56
CA GLU A 50 5.74 17.18 -1.59
C GLU A 50 4.40 16.43 -1.76
N PHE A 51 4.29 15.23 -1.17
CA PHE A 51 3.06 14.45 -1.19
C PHE A 51 1.94 15.17 -0.44
N VAL A 52 0.73 15.10 -1.00
CA VAL A 52 -0.44 15.84 -0.52
C VAL A 52 -1.45 14.91 0.15
N GLU A 53 -1.87 15.25 1.37
CA GLU A 53 -2.93 14.55 2.08
C GLU A 53 -4.27 14.69 1.35
N ASN A 54 -5.04 13.61 1.27
CA ASN A 54 -6.26 13.47 0.47
C ASN A 54 -6.02 13.48 -1.05
N GLN A 55 -4.78 13.31 -1.50
CA GLN A 55 -4.47 13.07 -2.90
C GLN A 55 -3.56 11.85 -3.02
N ASP A 56 -2.41 11.88 -2.35
CA ASP A 56 -1.40 10.83 -2.40
C ASP A 56 -1.53 9.86 -1.23
N TYR A 57 -2.07 10.30 -0.11
CA TYR A 57 -2.30 9.46 1.06
C TYR A 57 -3.45 9.97 1.94
N VAL A 58 -3.94 9.11 2.81
CA VAL A 58 -4.84 9.46 3.91
C VAL A 58 -4.29 8.94 5.24
N ILE A 59 -4.62 9.63 6.32
CA ILE A 59 -4.23 9.25 7.68
C ILE A 59 -5.45 8.68 8.39
N VAL A 60 -5.29 7.50 9.00
CA VAL A 60 -6.29 6.90 9.89
C VAL A 60 -5.72 6.87 11.30
N ASP A 61 -6.45 7.47 12.23
CA ASP A 61 -6.14 7.39 13.65
C ASP A 61 -6.63 6.04 14.19
N ASN A 62 -5.70 5.19 14.60
CA ASN A 62 -5.93 3.91 15.23
C ASN A 62 -5.42 3.90 16.68
N LEU A 63 -5.79 2.87 17.42
CA LEU A 63 -5.27 2.62 18.76
C LEU A 63 -4.30 1.44 18.73
N SER A 64 -3.12 1.62 19.32
CA SER A 64 -2.16 0.53 19.45
C SER A 64 -2.74 -0.60 20.30
N SER A 65 -2.53 -1.85 19.90
CA SER A 65 -2.90 -3.00 20.73
C SER A 65 -2.19 -2.96 22.09
N PRO A 66 -2.90 -3.21 23.21
CA PRO A 66 -2.25 -3.30 24.52
C PRO A 66 -1.27 -4.47 24.52
N LYS A 67 -0.10 -4.26 25.13
CA LYS A 67 0.93 -5.30 25.25
C LYS A 67 0.49 -6.28 26.33
N SER A 68 -0.01 -7.44 25.92
CA SER A 68 -0.43 -8.51 26.85
C SER A 68 0.72 -8.85 27.80
N GLY A 69 0.47 -8.80 29.11
CA GLY A 69 1.48 -9.05 30.15
C GLY A 69 2.08 -7.82 30.84
N SER A 70 1.69 -6.59 30.47
CA SER A 70 2.07 -5.37 31.21
C SER A 70 0.84 -4.63 31.72
N ALA A 71 0.65 -4.64 33.04
CA ALA A 71 -0.44 -3.91 33.71
C ALA A 71 -0.37 -2.38 33.51
N LYS A 72 0.77 -1.86 33.00
CA LYS A 72 0.96 -0.44 32.66
C LYS A 72 0.81 -0.13 31.16
N SER A 73 0.53 -1.13 30.32
CA SER A 73 0.35 -0.93 28.89
C SER A 73 -1.03 -0.35 28.62
N ARG A 74 -1.07 0.95 28.31
CA ARG A 74 -2.26 1.62 27.77
C ARG A 74 -2.19 1.66 26.26
N GLN A 75 -3.34 1.54 25.61
CA GLN A 75 -3.48 1.83 24.18
C GLN A 75 -3.04 3.28 23.93
N ARG A 76 -2.26 3.49 22.89
CA ARG A 76 -1.79 4.82 22.47
C ARG A 76 -2.39 5.14 21.11
N PRO A 77 -2.75 6.40 20.86
CA PRO A 77 -3.12 6.83 19.51
C PRO A 77 -1.93 6.58 18.58
N MET A 78 -2.22 5.98 17.43
CA MET A 78 -1.27 5.57 16.41
C MET A 78 -1.82 6.03 15.07
N LYS A 79 -0.97 6.66 14.28
CA LYS A 79 -1.33 7.10 12.93
C LYS A 79 -0.88 6.04 11.94
N ASP A 80 -1.83 5.57 11.15
CA ASP A 80 -1.60 4.73 10.00
C ASP A 80 -1.82 5.54 8.74
N TYR A 81 -0.96 5.31 7.75
CA TYR A 81 -0.97 6.05 6.49
C TYR A 81 -1.33 5.06 5.40
N TYR A 82 -2.37 5.36 4.64
CA TYR A 82 -2.74 4.60 3.45
C TYR A 82 -2.33 5.41 2.23
N LEU A 83 -1.38 4.86 1.48
CA LEU A 83 -0.74 5.52 0.35
C LEU A 83 -1.41 5.09 -0.94
N SER A 84 -1.57 5.99 -1.90
CA SER A 84 -1.91 5.63 -3.27
C SER A 84 -0.84 4.70 -3.86
N ILE A 85 -1.21 3.93 -4.88
CA ILE A 85 -0.25 3.06 -5.57
C ILE A 85 0.87 3.90 -6.21
N ASP A 86 0.57 5.09 -6.71
CA ASP A 86 1.55 5.99 -7.30
C ASP A 86 2.59 6.46 -6.29
N MET A 87 2.15 6.92 -5.12
CA MET A 87 3.04 7.27 -4.01
C MET A 87 3.88 6.07 -3.57
N ALA A 88 3.29 4.89 -3.40
CA ALA A 88 4.01 3.68 -3.01
C ALA A 88 5.10 3.27 -4.02
N LYS A 89 4.83 3.42 -5.32
CA LYS A 89 5.82 3.19 -6.40
C LYS A 89 6.98 4.18 -6.31
N GLU A 90 6.70 5.47 -6.10
CA GLU A 90 7.73 6.49 -5.96
C GLU A 90 8.62 6.24 -4.74
N LEU A 91 8.02 5.96 -3.57
CA LEU A 91 8.78 5.61 -2.37
C LEU A 91 9.68 4.38 -2.59
N SER A 92 9.15 3.35 -3.26
CA SER A 92 9.92 2.15 -3.60
C SER A 92 11.12 2.47 -4.50
N MET A 93 11.00 3.44 -5.41
CA MET A 93 12.10 3.89 -6.27
C MET A 93 13.15 4.70 -5.49
N VAL A 94 12.70 5.53 -4.57
CA VAL A 94 13.55 6.44 -3.79
C VAL A 94 14.44 5.72 -2.79
N GLU A 95 13.99 4.60 -2.22
CA GLU A 95 14.81 3.84 -1.27
C GLU A 95 16.06 3.21 -1.90
N ARG A 96 16.13 3.09 -3.24
CA ARG A 96 17.33 2.66 -3.99
C ARG A 96 17.97 1.37 -3.44
N ASN A 97 17.13 0.42 -3.01
CA ASN A 97 17.57 -0.87 -2.49
C ASN A 97 16.88 -2.02 -3.24
N GLU A 98 17.37 -3.25 -3.06
CA GLU A 98 16.81 -4.43 -3.75
C GLU A 98 15.32 -4.64 -3.45
N LYS A 99 14.89 -4.32 -2.21
CA LYS A 99 13.48 -4.39 -1.84
C LYS A 99 12.63 -3.34 -2.52
N GLY A 100 13.14 -2.13 -2.72
CA GLY A 100 12.49 -1.09 -3.51
C GLY A 100 12.28 -1.52 -4.97
N LYS A 101 13.28 -2.20 -5.55
CA LYS A 101 13.13 -2.78 -6.90
C LYS A 101 12.05 -3.86 -6.95
N GLU A 102 12.03 -4.75 -5.96
CA GLU A 102 11.03 -5.82 -5.84
C GLU A 102 9.61 -5.26 -5.66
N ALA A 103 9.43 -4.29 -4.74
CA ALA A 103 8.14 -3.61 -4.52
C ALA A 103 7.65 -2.91 -5.78
N ARG A 104 8.52 -2.17 -6.48
CA ARG A 104 8.17 -1.51 -7.73
C ARG A 104 7.71 -2.51 -8.80
N GLN A 105 8.43 -3.61 -8.96
CA GLN A 105 8.06 -4.65 -9.92
C GLN A 105 6.73 -5.30 -9.56
N TYR A 106 6.49 -5.54 -8.27
CA TYR A 106 5.22 -6.05 -7.76
C TYR A 106 4.06 -5.12 -8.13
N PHE A 107 4.13 -3.82 -7.81
CA PHE A 107 3.05 -2.88 -8.14
C PHE A 107 2.79 -2.77 -9.65
N ILE A 108 3.85 -2.77 -10.48
CA ILE A 108 3.70 -2.76 -11.95
C ILE A 108 2.99 -4.04 -12.44
N GLN A 109 3.27 -5.19 -11.83
CA GLN A 109 2.60 -6.45 -12.19
C GLN A 109 1.13 -6.42 -11.80
N CYS A 110 0.79 -5.91 -10.60
CA CYS A 110 -0.59 -5.73 -10.18
C CYS A 110 -1.38 -4.84 -11.15
N GLU A 111 -0.84 -3.69 -11.55
CA GLU A 111 -1.50 -2.80 -12.53
C GLU A 111 -1.71 -3.47 -13.89
N LYS A 112 -0.73 -4.25 -14.36
CA LYS A 112 -0.85 -4.98 -15.62
C LYS A 112 -1.93 -6.06 -15.53
N HIS A 113 -2.00 -6.78 -14.43
CA HIS A 113 -3.02 -7.81 -14.22
C HIS A 113 -4.43 -7.19 -14.25
N ILE A 114 -4.61 -6.07 -13.53
CA ILE A 114 -5.87 -5.32 -13.52
C ILE A 114 -6.25 -4.83 -14.93
N LYS A 115 -5.30 -4.31 -15.70
CA LYS A 115 -5.54 -3.88 -17.09
C LYS A 115 -5.82 -5.02 -18.06
N SER A 116 -5.30 -6.21 -17.79
CA SER A 116 -5.51 -7.40 -18.63
C SER A 116 -6.82 -8.12 -18.36
N LEU A 117 -7.49 -7.83 -17.24
CA LEU A 117 -8.81 -8.33 -16.95
C LEU A 117 -9.82 -7.61 -17.87
N PRO A 118 -10.69 -8.34 -18.57
CA PRO A 118 -11.71 -7.72 -19.41
C PRO A 118 -12.62 -6.86 -18.54
N ALA A 119 -12.88 -5.63 -18.98
CA ALA A 119 -13.66 -4.62 -18.26
C ALA A 119 -15.13 -5.03 -18.04
N ASP A 120 -15.63 -6.05 -18.75
CA ASP A 120 -17.00 -6.53 -18.70
C ASP A 120 -17.07 -8.06 -18.53
N PRO A 121 -17.63 -8.58 -17.42
CA PRO A 121 -17.89 -10.01 -17.27
C PRO A 121 -18.90 -10.55 -18.31
N VAL A 122 -19.66 -9.68 -18.97
CA VAL A 122 -20.61 -10.02 -20.04
C VAL A 122 -19.89 -10.40 -21.34
N GLN A 123 -18.69 -9.89 -21.60
CA GLN A 123 -17.96 -10.19 -22.84
C GLN A 123 -17.37 -11.60 -22.86
N MET A 124 -17.06 -12.21 -21.70
CA MET A 124 -16.56 -13.59 -21.64
C MET A 124 -17.63 -14.66 -21.89
N LEU A 125 -18.92 -14.34 -21.68
CA LEU A 125 -20.03 -15.26 -21.98
C LEU A 125 -20.46 -15.25 -23.45
N ASN A 126 -20.03 -14.23 -24.21
CA ASN A 126 -20.38 -14.04 -25.61
C ASN A 126 -19.24 -14.41 -26.57
N ASP A 127 -18.15 -15.00 -26.08
CA ASP A 127 -17.04 -15.44 -26.93
C ASP A 127 -17.28 -16.88 -27.45
N PRO A 128 -17.65 -17.08 -28.73
CA PRO A 128 -17.98 -18.40 -29.26
C PRO A 128 -16.77 -19.34 -29.40
N ALA A 129 -15.55 -18.85 -29.12
CA ALA A 129 -14.32 -19.65 -29.15
C ALA A 129 -14.06 -20.47 -27.87
N ALA A 130 -14.96 -20.39 -26.86
CA ALA A 130 -14.86 -21.15 -25.62
C ALA A 130 -15.69 -22.46 -25.60
N MET A 131 -16.23 -22.89 -26.76
CA MET A 131 -16.82 -24.23 -26.95
C MET A 131 -15.85 -25.20 -27.63
#